data_AF-A0A356PB73-F1
#
_entry.id   AF-A0A356PB73-F1
#
_cell.length_a   1.000
_cell.length_b   1.000
_cell.length_c   1.000
_cell.angle_alpha   90.00
_cell.angle_beta   90.00
_cell.angle_gamma   90.00
#
_symmetry.space_group_name_H-M   'P 1'
#
loop_
_entity.id
_entity.type
_entity.pdbx_description
1 polymer ?
#
loop_
_entity_poly.entity_id
_entity_poly.type
_entity_poly.pdbx_seq_one_letter_code
_entity_poly.pdbx_strand_id
1 'polypeptide(L)'
;MKKSMISLLCLIGFLLITTIGCAQQTQSDIPKIDISSVVKEAFITDKGYTGELTKYMTEDVFAKTNIYKTYAVNDLIFKKP
;
A
#
# COMPACT_ATOMS: atom_id res chain seq x y z
N MET A 1 9.69 22.91 -56.23
CA MET A 1 9.12 23.56 -55.02
C MET A 1 7.94 22.79 -54.41
N LYS A 2 6.91 22.37 -55.17
CA LYS A 2 5.72 21.68 -54.63
C LYS A 2 6.00 20.37 -53.87
N LYS A 3 6.95 19.54 -54.35
CA LYS A 3 7.35 18.27 -53.71
C LYS A 3 8.03 18.46 -52.34
N SER A 4 8.80 19.53 -52.19
CA SER A 4 9.45 19.91 -50.92
C SER A 4 8.43 20.42 -49.89
N MET A 5 7.35 21.05 -50.36
CA MET A 5 6.28 21.57 -49.50
C MET A 5 5.41 20.44 -48.93
N ILE A 6 5.14 19.41 -49.73
CA ILE A 6 4.42 18.20 -49.30
C ILE A 6 5.23 17.41 -48.26
N SER A 7 6.54 17.28 -48.47
CA SER A 7 7.44 16.62 -47.52
C SER A 7 7.48 17.32 -46.15
N LEU A 8 7.42 18.64 -46.13
CA LEU A 8 7.40 19.43 -44.90
C LEU A 8 6.08 19.25 -44.13
N LEU A 9 4.96 19.15 -44.85
CA LEU A 9 3.63 18.94 -44.27
C LEU A 9 3.52 17.56 -43.59
N CYS A 10 4.09 16.52 -44.21
CA CYS A 10 4.12 15.17 -43.63
C CYS A 10 4.95 15.10 -42.34
N LEU A 11 6.07 15.85 -42.27
CA LEU A 11 6.94 15.84 -41.10
C LEU A 11 6.27 16.47 -39.87
N ILE A 12 5.51 17.56 -40.09
CA ILE A 12 4.75 18.25 -39.04
C ILE A 12 3.60 17.35 -38.53
N GLY A 13 2.91 16.65 -39.43
CA GLY A 13 1.87 15.70 -39.05
C GLY A 13 2.40 14.54 -38.19
N PHE A 14 3.61 14.05 -38.48
CA PHE A 14 4.23 12.97 -37.71
C PHE A 14 4.61 13.41 -36.28
N LEU A 15 5.13 14.63 -36.13
CA LEU A 15 5.47 15.20 -34.82
C LEU A 15 4.24 15.35 -33.91
N LEU A 16 3.09 15.72 -34.46
CA LEU A 16 1.83 15.88 -33.70
C LEU A 16 1.28 14.54 -33.18
N ILE A 17 1.52 13.43 -33.87
CA ILE A 17 1.04 12.10 -33.43
C ILE A 17 1.89 11.58 -32.26
N THR A 18 3.18 11.94 -32.21
CA THR A 18 4.11 11.44 -31.17
C THR A 18 3.95 12.09 -29.80
N THR A 19 3.33 13.28 -29.69
CA THR A 19 3.21 14.00 -28.41
C THR A 19 2.01 13.59 -27.56
N ILE A 20 1.05 12.84 -28.11
CA ILE A 20 -0.19 12.44 -27.40
C ILE A 20 0.06 11.22 -26.48
N GLY A 21 1.14 10.47 -26.69
CA GLY A 21 1.43 9.21 -25.98
C GLY A 21 2.08 9.33 -24.60
N CYS A 22 2.52 10.51 -24.16
CA CYS A 22 3.34 10.65 -22.93
C CYS A 22 2.56 11.08 -21.67
N ALA A 23 1.26 11.31 -21.73
CA ALA A 23 0.50 11.89 -20.61
C ALA A 23 -0.35 10.89 -19.80
N GLN A 24 -0.03 9.60 -19.84
CA GLN A 24 -0.70 8.61 -18.97
C GLN A 24 0.23 8.21 -17.82
N GLN A 25 0.50 9.16 -16.94
CA GLN A 25 1.05 8.85 -15.63
C GLN A 25 -0.12 8.31 -14.79
N THR A 26 -0.27 6.99 -14.79
CA THR A 26 -1.18 6.30 -13.89
C THR A 26 -0.75 6.62 -12.46
N GLN A 27 -1.50 7.50 -11.79
CA GLN A 27 -1.43 7.67 -10.36
C GLN A 27 -1.85 6.33 -9.77
N SER A 28 -0.88 5.51 -9.36
CA SER A 28 -1.17 4.34 -8.56
C SER A 28 -1.73 4.86 -7.25
N ASP A 29 -3.04 4.75 -7.06
CA ASP A 29 -3.70 5.01 -5.79
C ASP A 29 -3.08 4.07 -4.76
N ILE A 30 -2.08 4.54 -4.02
CA ILE A 30 -1.59 3.80 -2.86
C ILE A 30 -2.77 3.83 -1.87
N PRO A 31 -3.38 2.68 -1.56
CA PRO A 31 -4.52 2.66 -0.65
C PRO A 31 -4.07 3.25 0.68
N LYS A 32 -4.75 4.29 1.12
CA LYS A 32 -4.48 4.94 2.41
C LYS A 32 -4.81 3.95 3.52
N ILE A 33 -3.78 3.33 4.09
CA ILE A 33 -3.92 2.41 5.22
C ILE A 33 -4.10 3.21 6.50
N ASP A 34 -5.16 2.93 7.25
CA ASP A 34 -5.33 3.46 8.60
C ASP A 34 -4.56 2.59 9.60
N ILE A 35 -3.35 3.03 9.94
CA ILE A 35 -2.47 2.33 10.88
C ILE A 35 -3.14 2.16 12.26
N SER A 36 -4.01 3.09 12.68
CA SER A 36 -4.71 2.99 13.97
C SER A 36 -5.62 1.77 14.03
N SER A 37 -6.34 1.52 12.94
CA SER A 37 -7.19 0.33 12.80
C SER A 37 -6.39 -0.97 12.88
N VAL A 38 -5.24 -1.03 12.19
CA VAL A 38 -4.35 -2.20 12.18
C VAL A 38 -3.79 -2.48 13.57
N VAL A 39 -3.32 -1.44 14.28
CA VAL A 39 -2.80 -1.58 15.64
C VAL A 39 -3.89 -2.03 16.60
N LYS A 40 -5.09 -1.43 16.50
CA LYS A 40 -6.24 -1.81 17.32
C LYS A 40 -6.62 -3.28 17.11
N GLU A 41 -6.70 -3.72 15.85
CA GLU A 41 -6.98 -5.11 15.50
C GLU A 41 -5.92 -6.05 16.09
N ALA A 42 -4.63 -5.78 15.86
CA ALA A 42 -3.55 -6.61 16.37
C ALA A 42 -3.54 -6.70 17.91
N PHE A 43 -3.89 -5.61 18.60
CA PHE A 43 -3.91 -5.55 20.06
C PHE A 43 -5.00 -6.43 20.68
N ILE A 44 -6.21 -6.43 20.10
CA ILE A 44 -7.41 -7.06 20.71
C ILE A 44 -7.92 -8.32 20.01
N THR A 45 -7.30 -8.76 18.91
CA THR A 45 -7.79 -9.93 18.17
C THR A 45 -7.53 -11.23 18.92
N ASP A 46 -8.55 -12.07 19.05
CA ASP A 46 -8.48 -13.42 19.62
C ASP A 46 -8.16 -14.49 18.54
N LYS A 47 -8.24 -14.11 17.26
CA LYS A 47 -7.99 -15.00 16.10
C LYS A 47 -6.51 -15.32 15.86
N GLY A 48 -5.61 -14.68 16.62
CA GLY A 48 -4.17 -14.81 16.43
C GLY A 48 -3.66 -14.03 15.22
N TYR A 49 -2.50 -14.44 14.71
CA TYR A 49 -1.78 -13.75 13.63
C TYR A 49 -2.39 -14.13 12.27
N THR A 50 -3.10 -13.19 11.63
CA THR A 50 -3.87 -13.43 10.40
C THR A 50 -3.12 -13.00 9.14
N GLY A 51 -3.54 -13.49 7.98
CA GLY A 51 -3.00 -13.10 6.67
C GLY A 51 -3.22 -11.62 6.30
N GLU A 52 -4.14 -10.91 6.96
CA GLU A 52 -4.26 -9.46 6.82
C GLU A 52 -3.20 -8.74 7.65
N LEU A 53 -2.97 -9.18 8.90
CA LEU A 53 -1.96 -8.58 9.77
C LEU A 53 -0.53 -8.78 9.26
N THR A 54 -0.26 -9.88 8.54
CA THR A 54 1.06 -10.16 7.95
C THR A 54 1.49 -9.12 6.91
N LYS A 55 0.55 -8.37 6.33
CA LYS A 55 0.84 -7.29 5.39
C LYS A 55 1.43 -6.06 6.08
N TYR A 56 1.22 -5.92 7.39
CA TYR A 56 1.49 -4.68 8.14
C TYR A 56 2.48 -4.85 9.29
N MET A 57 2.67 -6.06 9.81
CA MET A 57 3.61 -6.33 10.91
C MET A 57 4.14 -7.75 10.86
N THR A 58 5.22 -8.02 11.58
CA THR A 58 5.76 -9.37 11.75
C THR A 58 5.05 -10.12 12.87
N GLU A 59 5.19 -11.45 12.90
CA GLU A 59 4.64 -12.28 13.96
C GLU A 59 5.21 -11.93 15.33
N ASP A 60 6.51 -11.59 15.42
CA ASP A 60 7.14 -11.17 16.67
C ASP A 60 6.55 -9.86 17.21
N VAL A 61 6.30 -8.88 16.33
CA VAL A 61 5.63 -7.63 16.70
C VAL A 61 4.20 -7.89 17.14
N PHE A 62 3.47 -8.74 16.42
CA PHE A 62 2.13 -9.17 16.81
C PHE A 62 2.14 -9.83 18.19
N ALA A 63 3.06 -10.76 18.44
CA ALA A 63 3.12 -11.52 19.69
C ALA A 63 3.37 -10.65 20.93
N LYS A 64 4.15 -9.57 20.78
CA LYS A 64 4.41 -8.58 21.86
C LYS A 64 3.27 -7.58 22.03
N THR A 65 2.50 -7.33 20.97
CA THR A 65 1.41 -6.35 20.96
C THR A 65 0.11 -6.95 21.45
N ASN A 66 -0.21 -8.17 21.03
CA ASN A 66 -1.50 -8.80 21.29
C ASN A 66 -1.70 -9.06 22.79
N ILE A 67 -2.80 -8.53 23.34
CA ILE A 67 -3.05 -8.58 24.79
C ILE A 67 -3.17 -10.02 25.30
N TYR A 68 -3.72 -10.94 24.51
CA TYR A 68 -3.92 -12.33 24.92
C TYR A 68 -2.62 -13.13 24.92
N LYS A 69 -1.63 -12.74 24.11
CA LYS A 69 -0.30 -13.35 24.10
C LYS A 69 0.62 -12.76 25.16
N THR A 70 0.61 -11.44 25.33
CA THR A 70 1.49 -10.75 26.30
C THR A 70 1.00 -10.90 27.73
N TYR A 71 -0.31 -10.82 27.94
CA TYR A 71 -0.94 -10.97 29.25
C TYR A 71 -1.81 -12.21 29.20
N ALA A 72 -1.18 -13.38 29.31
CA ALA A 72 -1.93 -14.61 29.52
C ALA A 72 -2.84 -14.38 30.73
N VAL A 73 -4.16 -14.43 30.54
CA VAL A 73 -5.16 -14.16 31.59
C VAL A 73 -5.01 -15.14 32.78
N ASN A 74 -4.22 -16.20 32.59
CA ASN A 74 -3.87 -17.21 33.59
C ASN A 74 -2.47 -17.02 34.20
N ASP A 75 -1.78 -15.90 33.95
CA ASP A 75 -0.51 -15.62 34.62
C ASP A 75 -0.80 -15.23 36.07
N LEU A 76 -0.75 -16.23 36.96
CA LEU A 76 -1.01 -16.15 38.41
C LEU A 76 -0.11 -15.13 39.15
N ILE A 77 0.80 -14.47 38.42
CA ILE A 77 1.81 -13.53 38.92
C ILE A 77 1.29 -12.08 38.91
N PHE A 78 0.06 -11.79 38.44
CA PHE A 78 -0.53 -10.47 38.64
C PHE A 78 -1.17 -10.36 40.04
N LYS A 79 -0.33 -10.14 41.06
CA LYS A 79 -0.80 -9.65 42.36
C LYS A 79 -1.20 -8.18 42.18
N LYS A 80 -2.51 -7.92 42.21
CA LYS A 80 -3.06 -6.58 42.36
C LYS A 80 -2.42 -5.92 43.61
N PRO A 81 -1.96 -4.66 43.55
CA PRO A 81 -1.55 -3.94 44.74
C PRO A 81 -2.71 -3.79 45.73
#